data_AF-M8CAQ7-F1
#
_entry.id   AF-M8CAQ7-F1
#
_cell.length_a   1.000
_cell.length_b   1.000
_cell.length_c   1.000
_cell.angle_alpha   90.00
_cell.angle_beta   90.00
_cell.angle_gamma   90.00
#
_symmetry.space_group_name_H-M   'P 1'
#
loop_
_entity.id
_entity.type
_entity.pdbx_description
1 polymer ?
#
loop_
_entity_poly.entity_id
_entity_poly.type
_entity_poly.pdbx_seq_one_letter_code
_entity_poly.pdbx_strand_id
1 'polypeptide(L)'
;MATVSPRRTLPSTSPDEEEEENSPIEQVALTVPVGDDPDTPLLTFRMWVLGMASRAVLSFLNQFFWYRKEPLTITAISAQIAVVPLGRLMAAALPERAFFRGRPYEFTLNPGPFNVKEHVLITIFANAGAGTVYAIHVVTAVRVFYGKNLTFFASLLVVLTTQVLGFGWAGIFRRYLVEPAAMWWPSNLVQVSLFRYMATALALLRVDWLMLGLNHKP
;
A
#
# COMPACT_ATOMS: atom_id res chain seq x y z
N MET A 1 30.35 -22.35 31.28
CA MET A 1 29.53 -23.45 30.73
C MET A 1 28.13 -22.88 30.53
N ALA A 2 27.86 -22.29 29.37
CA ALA A 2 26.60 -21.59 29.09
C ALA A 2 25.62 -22.57 28.44
N THR A 3 24.47 -22.78 29.06
CA THR A 3 23.38 -23.64 28.59
C THR A 3 22.72 -23.02 27.36
N VAL A 4 22.86 -23.69 26.21
CA VAL A 4 22.16 -23.36 24.96
C VAL A 4 20.69 -23.69 25.13
N SER A 5 19.82 -22.67 25.07
CA SER A 5 18.37 -22.85 25.06
C SER A 5 17.93 -23.42 23.70
N PRO A 6 17.05 -24.44 23.64
CA PRO A 6 16.68 -25.06 22.38
C PRO A 6 15.86 -24.10 21.53
N ARG A 7 16.27 -23.96 20.26
CA ARG A 7 15.56 -23.22 19.22
C ARG A 7 14.15 -23.79 19.09
N ARG A 8 13.13 -22.98 19.41
CA ARG A 8 11.71 -23.28 19.20
C ARG A 8 11.51 -23.64 17.73
N THR A 9 11.36 -24.92 17.42
CA THR A 9 10.91 -25.39 16.11
C THR A 9 9.47 -24.95 15.93
N LEU A 10 9.18 -24.18 14.88
CA LEU A 10 7.81 -23.92 14.45
C LEU A 10 7.14 -25.28 14.18
N PRO A 11 5.84 -25.46 14.53
CA PRO A 11 5.13 -26.67 14.18
C PRO A 11 5.12 -26.78 12.65
N SER A 12 5.55 -27.92 12.11
CA SER A 12 5.31 -28.26 10.72
C SER A 12 3.83 -28.62 10.59
N THR A 13 3.02 -27.66 10.17
CA THR A 13 1.63 -27.86 9.74
C THR A 13 1.59 -29.00 8.72
N SER A 14 0.66 -29.94 8.89
CA SER A 14 0.47 -31.04 7.93
C SER A 14 -0.12 -30.48 6.63
N PRO A 15 0.16 -31.10 5.46
CA PRO A 15 -0.39 -30.63 4.18
C PRO A 15 -1.94 -30.58 4.17
N ASP A 16 -2.59 -31.41 4.97
CA ASP A 16 -4.06 -31.42 5.12
C ASP A 16 -4.57 -30.16 5.87
N GLU A 17 -3.79 -29.60 6.79
CA GLU A 17 -4.13 -28.36 7.52
C GLU A 17 -3.87 -27.10 6.66
N GLU A 18 -2.88 -27.14 5.75
CA GLU A 18 -2.63 -26.06 4.78
C GLU A 18 -3.75 -25.94 3.73
N GLU A 19 -4.39 -27.05 3.34
CA GLU A 19 -5.55 -27.05 2.44
C GLU A 19 -6.82 -26.51 3.14
N GLU A 20 -6.99 -26.75 4.44
CA GLU A 20 -8.12 -26.25 5.24
C GLU A 20 -8.01 -24.74 5.55
N GLU A 21 -6.80 -24.21 5.73
CA GLU A 21 -6.57 -22.79 5.98
C GLU A 21 -6.63 -21.94 4.68
N ASN A 22 -6.58 -22.61 3.52
CA ASN A 22 -6.59 -21.93 2.23
C ASN A 22 -7.99 -21.48 1.79
N SER A 23 -8.05 -20.43 0.97
CA SER A 23 -9.32 -19.93 0.46
C SER A 23 -9.99 -20.98 -0.45
N PRO A 24 -11.32 -21.17 -0.37
CA PRO A 24 -12.05 -22.06 -1.27
C PRO A 24 -12.01 -21.60 -2.73
N ILE A 25 -11.53 -20.37 -3.00
CA ILE A 25 -11.39 -19.80 -4.34
C ILE A 25 -9.94 -20.00 -4.80
N GLU A 26 -9.74 -20.84 -5.82
CA GLU A 26 -8.43 -21.21 -6.35
C GLU A 26 -7.57 -19.99 -6.71
N GLN A 27 -8.15 -18.96 -7.34
CA GLN A 27 -7.37 -17.76 -7.70
C GLN A 27 -6.85 -17.01 -6.48
N VAL A 28 -7.60 -16.99 -5.37
CA VAL A 28 -7.18 -16.36 -4.12
C VAL A 28 -6.09 -17.21 -3.47
N ALA A 29 -6.30 -18.53 -3.43
CA ALA A 29 -5.35 -19.50 -2.89
C ALA A 29 -3.97 -19.46 -3.56
N LEU A 30 -3.93 -19.27 -4.89
CA LEU A 30 -2.67 -19.19 -5.64
C LEU A 30 -1.96 -17.84 -5.49
N THR A 31 -2.70 -16.77 -5.16
CA THR A 31 -2.18 -15.41 -5.17
C THR A 31 -1.85 -14.87 -3.79
N VAL A 32 -2.59 -15.26 -2.75
CA VAL A 32 -2.45 -14.77 -1.37
C VAL A 32 -1.71 -15.83 -0.52
N PRO A 33 -0.61 -15.47 0.16
CA PRO A 33 0.02 -16.39 1.11
C PRO A 33 -0.85 -16.58 2.35
N VAL A 34 -0.89 -17.81 2.87
CA VAL A 34 -1.71 -18.19 4.04
C VAL A 34 -1.13 -17.66 5.35
N GLY A 35 0.20 -17.59 5.47
CA GLY A 35 0.88 -17.10 6.67
C GLY A 35 1.04 -15.58 6.71
N ASP A 36 0.74 -14.97 7.86
CA ASP A 36 1.09 -13.59 8.21
C ASP A 36 1.98 -13.54 9.47
N ASP A 37 3.00 -12.67 9.46
CA ASP A 37 3.85 -12.41 10.63
C ASP A 37 3.34 -11.17 11.39
N PRO A 38 2.73 -11.30 12.57
CA PRO A 38 2.11 -10.18 13.29
C PRO A 38 3.12 -9.17 13.85
N ASP A 39 4.40 -9.54 13.99
CA ASP A 39 5.41 -8.69 14.64
C ASP A 39 6.06 -7.68 13.67
N THR A 40 5.80 -7.80 12.37
CA THR A 40 6.45 -6.92 11.39
C THR A 40 5.88 -5.49 11.44
N PRO A 41 6.73 -4.44 11.52
CA PRO A 41 6.28 -3.06 11.64
C PRO A 41 5.48 -2.59 10.42
N LEU A 42 4.33 -1.98 10.68
CA LEU A 42 3.34 -1.52 9.68
C LEU A 42 3.30 0.00 9.53
N LEU A 43 3.26 0.72 10.66
CA LEU A 43 3.01 2.17 10.73
C LEU A 43 4.31 2.96 10.92
N THR A 44 5.24 2.81 9.99
CA THR A 44 6.54 3.49 10.06
C THR A 44 6.47 4.91 9.48
N PHE A 45 7.43 5.76 9.84
CA PHE A 45 7.55 7.10 9.26
C PHE A 45 7.63 7.07 7.73
N ARG A 46 8.38 6.11 7.18
CA ARG A 46 8.53 5.99 5.73
C ARG A 46 7.23 5.67 5.00
N MET A 47 6.39 4.82 5.58
CA MET A 47 5.07 4.49 5.05
C MET A 47 4.22 5.76 4.96
N TRP A 48 4.18 6.57 6.02
CA TRP A 48 3.38 7.80 6.03
C TRP A 48 3.86 8.82 5.01
N VAL A 49 5.18 9.07 4.94
CA VAL A 49 5.74 10.04 3.99
C VAL A 49 5.49 9.61 2.55
N LEU A 50 5.85 8.38 2.20
CA LEU A 50 5.67 7.86 0.84
C LEU A 50 4.18 7.73 0.49
N GLY A 51 3.34 7.26 1.42
CA GLY A 51 1.90 7.13 1.24
C GLY A 51 1.22 8.48 0.97
N MET A 52 1.47 9.48 1.81
CA MET A 52 0.89 10.82 1.61
C MET A 52 1.42 11.49 0.34
N ALA A 53 2.72 11.36 0.05
CA ALA A 53 3.31 11.91 -1.15
C ALA A 53 2.73 11.26 -2.41
N SER A 54 2.68 9.92 -2.47
CA SER A 54 2.08 9.19 -3.59
C SER A 54 0.60 9.54 -3.77
N ARG A 55 -0.17 9.64 -2.68
CA ARG A 55 -1.57 10.08 -2.73
C ARG A 55 -1.72 11.48 -3.31
N ALA A 56 -0.93 12.44 -2.83
CA ALA A 56 -1.00 13.83 -3.28
C ALA A 56 -0.64 13.97 -4.77
N VAL A 57 0.44 13.29 -5.20
CA VAL A 57 0.89 13.31 -6.59
C VAL A 57 -0.15 12.69 -7.52
N LEU A 58 -0.68 11.50 -7.19
CA LEU A 58 -1.69 10.84 -8.03
C LEU A 58 -2.97 11.67 -8.13
N SER A 59 -3.45 12.21 -7.00
CA SER A 59 -4.66 13.03 -6.98
C SER A 59 -4.50 14.29 -7.82
N PHE A 60 -3.35 14.97 -7.71
CA PHE A 60 -3.04 16.14 -8.54
C PHE A 60 -3.00 15.78 -10.03
N LEU A 61 -2.24 14.76 -10.40
CA LEU A 61 -2.05 14.39 -11.81
C LEU A 61 -3.38 13.95 -12.44
N ASN A 62 -4.14 13.08 -11.78
CA ASN A 62 -5.43 12.62 -12.32
C ASN A 62 -6.44 13.75 -12.42
N GLN A 63 -6.52 14.64 -11.42
CA GLN A 63 -7.42 15.79 -11.48
C GLN A 63 -7.00 16.79 -12.57
N PHE A 64 -5.69 16.96 -12.78
CA PHE A 64 -5.14 17.83 -13.81
C PHE A 64 -5.38 17.30 -15.22
N PHE A 65 -5.16 16.00 -15.46
CA PHE A 65 -5.40 15.37 -16.75
C PHE A 65 -6.88 15.28 -17.10
N TRP A 66 -7.77 15.20 -16.11
CA TRP A 66 -9.21 15.12 -16.33
C TRP A 66 -9.77 16.27 -17.17
N TYR A 67 -9.25 17.49 -17.00
CA TYR A 67 -9.73 18.67 -17.74
C TYR A 67 -9.13 18.81 -19.15
N ARG A 68 -8.30 17.85 -19.59
CA ARG A 68 -7.75 17.83 -20.95
C ARG A 68 -8.73 17.19 -21.92
N LYS A 69 -8.60 17.54 -23.21
CA LYS A 69 -9.40 16.93 -24.29
C LYS A 69 -9.23 15.42 -24.36
N GLU A 70 -7.99 14.95 -24.19
CA GLU A 70 -7.64 13.53 -24.08
C GLU A 70 -7.11 13.27 -22.66
N PRO A 71 -7.95 12.84 -21.72
CA PRO A 71 -7.55 12.65 -20.33
C PRO A 71 -6.70 11.39 -20.17
N LEU A 72 -5.53 11.55 -19.56
CA LEU A 72 -4.67 10.44 -19.14
C LEU A 72 -4.99 10.05 -17.69
N THR A 73 -5.16 8.76 -17.43
CA THR A 73 -5.39 8.24 -16.07
C THR A 73 -4.16 7.48 -15.60
N ILE A 74 -3.58 7.92 -14.48
CA ILE A 74 -2.47 7.25 -13.82
C ILE A 74 -3.04 6.37 -12.71
N THR A 75 -2.81 5.07 -12.82
CA THR A 75 -3.33 4.07 -11.89
C THR A 75 -2.43 3.90 -10.67
N ALA A 76 -3.00 3.35 -9.60
CA ALA A 76 -2.26 3.00 -8.37
C ALA A 76 -1.10 2.02 -8.62
N ILE A 77 -1.16 1.21 -9.67
CA ILE A 77 -0.09 0.28 -10.09
C ILE A 77 1.20 1.05 -10.41
N SER A 78 1.09 2.25 -11.01
CA SER A 78 2.27 3.08 -11.30
C SER A 78 2.99 3.50 -10.01
N ALA A 79 2.21 3.88 -8.99
CA ALA A 79 2.75 4.18 -7.66
C ALA A 79 3.29 2.92 -6.97
N GLN A 80 2.61 1.78 -7.09
CA GLN A 80 3.06 0.48 -6.56
C GLN A 80 4.46 0.12 -7.09
N ILE A 81 4.71 0.34 -8.38
CA ILE A 81 6.03 0.08 -8.98
C ILE A 81 7.07 1.08 -8.47
N ALA A 82 6.74 2.38 -8.48
CA ALA A 82 7.68 3.45 -8.10
C ALA A 82 8.10 3.42 -6.61
N VAL A 83 7.22 2.95 -5.72
CA VAL A 83 7.45 2.93 -4.28
C VAL A 83 8.54 1.95 -3.86
N VAL A 84 8.78 0.89 -4.62
CA VAL A 84 9.81 -0.11 -4.25
C VAL A 84 11.23 0.43 -4.25
N PRO A 85 11.74 1.07 -5.33
CA PRO A 85 13.06 1.70 -5.30
C PRO A 85 13.11 2.87 -4.30
N LEU A 86 12.03 3.67 -4.19
CA LEU A 86 11.97 4.80 -3.25
C LEU A 86 12.00 4.35 -1.79
N GLY A 87 11.24 3.31 -1.44
CA GLY A 87 11.16 2.74 -0.09
C GLY A 87 12.49 2.16 0.36
N ARG A 88 13.22 1.48 -0.54
CA ARG A 88 14.58 1.00 -0.26
C ARG A 88 15.61 2.12 -0.16
N LEU A 89 15.55 3.13 -1.04
CA LEU A 89 16.42 4.30 -0.95
C LEU A 89 16.22 5.00 0.38
N MET A 90 14.97 5.19 0.80
CA MET A 90 14.67 5.82 2.08
C MET A 90 15.08 4.92 3.26
N ALA A 91 14.94 3.60 3.15
CA ALA A 91 15.46 2.67 4.16
C ALA A 91 17.00 2.66 4.26
N ALA A 92 17.72 2.96 3.16
CA ALA A 92 19.18 3.09 3.18
C ALA A 92 19.66 4.47 3.66
N ALA A 93 18.89 5.53 3.38
CA ALA A 93 19.23 6.90 3.73
C ALA A 93 18.77 7.32 5.15
N LEU A 94 17.70 6.71 5.68
CA LEU A 94 17.16 7.05 6.99
C LEU A 94 18.05 6.49 8.12
N PRO A 95 18.40 7.33 9.10
CA PRO A 95 19.20 6.90 10.24
C PRO A 95 18.40 5.93 11.12
N GLU A 96 19.02 4.81 11.50
CA GLU A 96 18.52 3.82 12.48
C GLU A 96 18.51 4.33 13.93
N ARG A 97 18.74 5.63 14.13
CA ARG A 97 18.85 6.22 15.47
C ARG A 97 17.48 6.18 16.16
N ALA A 98 17.43 5.58 17.34
CA ALA A 98 16.30 5.70 18.23
C ALA A 98 16.23 7.14 18.76
N PHE A 99 15.15 7.84 18.42
CA PHE A 99 14.82 9.14 18.98
C PHE A 99 14.11 8.92 20.33
N PHE A 100 14.48 9.71 21.35
CA PHE A 100 13.95 9.62 22.72
C PHE A 100 14.23 8.30 23.46
N ARG A 101 15.44 7.76 23.31
CA ARG A 101 15.92 6.57 24.02
C ARG A 101 15.67 6.67 25.53
N GLY A 102 14.87 5.75 26.09
CA GLY A 102 14.54 5.71 27.51
C GLY A 102 13.34 6.55 27.97
N ARG A 103 12.51 7.05 27.04
CA ARG A 103 11.21 7.67 27.33
C ARG A 103 10.06 6.80 26.78
N PRO A 104 8.82 6.95 27.25
CA PRO A 104 7.66 6.21 26.72
C PRO A 104 7.34 6.48 25.23
N TYR A 105 7.98 7.47 24.60
CA TYR A 105 7.83 7.83 23.18
C TYR A 105 9.09 7.53 22.37
N GLU A 106 9.85 6.50 22.72
CA GLU A 106 10.98 6.06 21.91
C GLU A 106 10.48 5.61 20.53
N PHE A 107 10.96 6.28 19.48
CA PHE A 107 10.63 5.90 18.10
C PHE A 107 11.89 5.90 17.24
N THR A 108 11.98 4.94 16.33
CA THR A 108 13.01 4.90 15.30
C THR A 108 12.40 5.31 13.96
N LEU A 109 13.13 6.14 13.21
CA LEU A 109 12.73 6.50 11.84
C LEU A 109 12.95 5.35 10.86
N ASN A 110 13.78 4.37 11.24
CA ASN A 110 14.11 3.21 10.43
C ASN A 110 14.13 1.95 11.32
N PRO A 111 12.97 1.31 11.55
CA PRO A 111 12.87 0.11 12.38
C PRO A 111 13.43 -1.16 11.71
N GLY A 112 13.75 -1.11 10.41
CA GLY A 112 14.23 -2.28 9.69
C GLY A 112 14.12 -2.13 8.16
N PRO A 113 14.38 -3.19 7.40
CA PRO A 113 14.28 -3.17 5.94
C PRO A 113 12.85 -2.88 5.46
N PHE A 114 12.73 -2.41 4.21
CA PHE A 114 11.42 -2.14 3.59
C PHE A 114 10.60 -3.42 3.47
N ASN A 115 9.43 -3.43 4.11
CA ASN A 115 8.55 -4.60 4.21
C ASN A 115 7.40 -4.55 3.19
N VAL A 116 6.89 -5.72 2.82
CA VAL A 116 5.70 -5.88 1.96
C VAL A 116 4.48 -5.18 2.60
N LYS A 117 4.33 -5.26 3.92
CA LYS A 117 3.22 -4.59 4.64
C LYS A 117 3.24 -3.07 4.47
N GLU A 118 4.42 -2.45 4.58
CA GLU A 118 4.60 -1.01 4.33
C GLU A 118 4.29 -0.67 2.87
N HIS A 119 4.74 -1.52 1.94
CA HIS A 119 4.47 -1.37 0.51
C HIS A 119 2.98 -1.40 0.20
N VAL A 120 2.25 -2.40 0.70
CA VAL A 120 0.80 -2.52 0.53
C VAL A 120 0.08 -1.29 1.07
N LEU A 121 0.44 -0.84 2.28
CA LEU A 121 -0.16 0.35 2.89
C LEU A 121 0.06 1.62 2.06
N ILE A 122 1.29 1.84 1.56
CA ILE A 122 1.58 2.98 0.68
C ILE A 122 0.72 2.92 -0.59
N THR A 123 0.57 1.74 -1.19
CA THR A 123 -0.27 1.57 -2.39
C THR A 123 -1.75 1.80 -2.09
N ILE A 124 -2.26 1.42 -0.91
CA ILE A 124 -3.63 1.75 -0.50
C ILE A 124 -3.82 3.28 -0.42
N PHE A 125 -2.86 4.01 0.16
CA PHE A 125 -2.89 5.48 0.16
C PHE A 125 -2.87 6.06 -1.26
N ALA A 126 -2.00 5.53 -2.12
CA ALA A 126 -1.91 5.95 -3.51
C ALA A 126 -3.22 5.68 -4.27
N ASN A 127 -3.84 4.51 -4.05
CA ASN A 127 -5.11 4.14 -4.67
C ASN A 127 -6.26 5.07 -4.26
N ALA A 128 -6.30 5.48 -2.99
CA ALA A 128 -7.26 6.48 -2.52
C ALA A 128 -7.08 7.86 -3.19
N GLY A 129 -5.88 8.17 -3.70
CA GLY A 129 -5.61 9.36 -4.50
C GLY A 129 -5.77 9.17 -6.01
N ALA A 130 -5.87 7.93 -6.49
CA ALA A 130 -5.99 7.64 -7.92
C ALA A 130 -7.37 8.05 -8.49
N GLY A 131 -8.42 7.99 -7.67
CA GLY A 131 -9.78 8.36 -8.06
C GLY A 131 -9.99 9.87 -8.18
N THR A 132 -10.73 10.29 -9.20
CA THR A 132 -11.24 11.66 -9.33
C THR A 132 -12.42 11.91 -8.40
N VAL A 133 -12.49 13.10 -7.81
CA VAL A 133 -13.55 13.43 -6.86
C VAL A 133 -14.78 13.93 -7.61
N TYR A 134 -15.85 13.11 -7.60
CA TYR A 134 -17.08 13.40 -8.35
C TYR A 134 -17.67 14.80 -8.07
N ALA A 135 -17.64 15.25 -6.82
CA ALA A 135 -18.17 16.55 -6.43
C ALA A 135 -17.48 17.74 -7.13
N ILE A 136 -16.23 17.60 -7.55
CA ILE A 136 -15.52 18.63 -8.32
C ILE A 136 -16.20 18.85 -9.67
N HIS A 137 -16.73 17.80 -10.30
CA HIS A 137 -17.48 17.93 -11.55
C HIS A 137 -18.80 18.68 -11.34
N VAL A 138 -19.49 18.43 -10.23
CA VAL A 138 -20.72 19.16 -9.87
C VAL A 138 -20.43 20.65 -9.66
N VAL A 139 -19.39 20.97 -8.88
CA VAL A 139 -18.97 22.37 -8.65
C VAL A 139 -18.59 23.06 -9.97
N THR A 140 -17.85 22.35 -10.83
CA THR A 140 -17.46 22.88 -12.14
C THR A 140 -18.67 23.10 -13.04
N ALA A 141 -19.63 22.17 -13.07
CA ALA A 141 -20.84 22.30 -13.88
C ALA A 141 -21.71 23.49 -13.43
N VAL A 142 -21.88 23.70 -12.13
CA VAL A 142 -22.59 24.89 -11.59
C VAL A 142 -21.91 26.18 -12.04
N ARG A 143 -20.57 26.20 -12.04
CA ARG A 143 -19.82 27.39 -12.47
C ARG A 143 -19.92 27.65 -13.97
N VAL A 144 -19.75 26.62 -14.79
CA VAL A 144 -19.66 26.76 -16.26
C VAL A 144 -21.04 26.87 -16.91
N PHE A 145 -22.00 26.03 -16.54
CA PHE A 145 -23.32 25.99 -17.18
C PHE A 145 -24.34 26.95 -16.58
N TYR A 146 -24.28 27.18 -15.25
CA TYR A 146 -25.26 28.03 -14.55
C TYR A 146 -24.71 29.42 -14.22
N GLY A 147 -23.44 29.72 -14.56
CA GLY A 147 -22.82 31.02 -14.33
C GLY A 147 -22.72 31.43 -12.86
N LYS A 148 -22.94 30.50 -11.91
CA LYS A 148 -22.92 30.79 -10.47
C LYS A 148 -21.56 30.44 -9.89
N ASN A 149 -20.94 31.42 -9.21
CA ASN A 149 -19.70 31.20 -8.49
C ASN A 149 -20.00 30.76 -7.06
N LEU A 150 -19.61 29.53 -6.72
CA LEU A 150 -19.56 29.08 -5.34
C LEU A 150 -18.28 29.63 -4.68
N THR A 151 -18.38 30.05 -3.42
CA THR A 151 -17.19 30.44 -2.65
C THR A 151 -16.30 29.22 -2.41
N PHE A 152 -15.00 29.44 -2.23
CA PHE A 152 -14.03 28.37 -1.98
C PHE A 152 -14.48 27.44 -0.84
N PHE A 153 -14.92 28.02 0.29
CA PHE A 153 -15.37 27.24 1.45
C PHE A 153 -16.65 26.45 1.17
N ALA A 154 -17.60 27.00 0.42
CA ALA A 154 -18.80 26.26 0.04
C ALA A 154 -18.46 25.06 -0.86
N SER A 155 -17.60 25.25 -1.86
CA SER A 155 -17.11 24.16 -2.70
C SER A 155 -16.33 23.12 -1.91
N LEU A 156 -15.47 23.55 -0.98
CA LEU A 156 -14.72 22.66 -0.10
C LEU A 156 -15.64 21.81 0.77
N LEU A 157 -16.68 22.40 1.36
CA LEU A 157 -17.66 21.67 2.18
C LEU A 157 -18.46 20.65 1.35
N VAL A 158 -18.87 20.99 0.14
CA VAL A 158 -19.55 20.05 -0.76
C VAL A 158 -18.62 18.89 -1.15
N VAL A 159 -17.37 19.19 -1.49
CA VAL A 159 -16.38 18.16 -1.83
C VAL A 159 -16.07 17.29 -0.61
N LEU A 160 -15.89 17.88 0.57
CA LEU A 160 -15.56 17.13 1.79
C LEU A 160 -16.71 16.23 2.25
N THR A 161 -17.95 16.75 2.27
CA THR A 161 -19.12 15.97 2.71
C THR A 161 -19.39 14.76 1.81
N THR A 162 -19.23 14.91 0.49
CA THR A 162 -19.36 13.77 -0.45
C THR A 162 -18.29 12.71 -0.25
N GLN A 163 -17.05 13.10 0.05
CA GLN A 163 -15.98 12.16 0.36
C GLN A 163 -16.21 11.44 1.69
N VAL A 164 -16.56 12.18 2.75
CA VAL A 164 -16.87 11.60 4.07
C VAL A 164 -18.06 10.65 4.00
N LEU A 165 -19.10 11.01 3.25
CA LEU A 165 -20.25 10.14 3.02
C LEU A 165 -19.85 8.86 2.29
N GLY A 166 -19.02 8.95 1.24
CA GLY A 166 -18.54 7.79 0.49
C GLY A 166 -17.75 6.80 1.37
N PHE A 167 -16.77 7.30 2.12
CA PHE A 167 -16.01 6.46 3.06
C PHE A 167 -16.86 5.94 4.22
N GLY A 168 -17.86 6.71 4.67
CA GLY A 168 -18.81 6.28 5.69
C GLY A 168 -19.64 5.08 5.25
N TRP A 169 -20.20 5.12 4.04
CA TRP A 169 -20.93 3.98 3.46
C TRP A 169 -20.03 2.77 3.24
N ALA A 170 -18.80 2.97 2.74
CA ALA A 170 -17.84 1.88 2.59
C ALA A 170 -17.55 1.17 3.94
N GLY A 171 -17.47 1.95 5.03
CA GLY A 171 -17.32 1.40 6.39
C GLY A 171 -18.53 0.57 6.84
N ILE A 172 -19.75 1.04 6.61
CA ILE A 172 -20.99 0.31 6.97
C ILE A 172 -21.09 -1.01 6.20
N PHE A 173 -20.76 -1.01 4.90
CA PHE A 173 -20.86 -2.20 4.06
C PHE A 173 -19.68 -3.17 4.20
N ARG A 174 -18.61 -2.82 4.92
CA ARG A 174 -17.44 -3.69 5.14
C ARG A 174 -17.82 -5.09 5.63
N ARG A 175 -18.75 -5.17 6.59
CA ARG A 175 -19.23 -6.45 7.15
C ARG A 175 -19.93 -7.35 6.13
N TYR A 176 -20.50 -6.76 5.08
CA TYR A 176 -21.26 -7.50 4.06
C TYR A 176 -20.45 -7.76 2.79
N LEU A 177 -19.51 -6.87 2.44
CA LEU A 177 -18.77 -6.89 1.17
C LEU A 177 -17.29 -7.27 1.30
N VAL A 178 -16.75 -7.39 2.51
CA VAL A 178 -15.31 -7.65 2.73
C VAL A 178 -15.08 -8.80 3.72
N GLU A 179 -15.83 -8.85 4.82
CA GLU A 179 -15.64 -9.88 5.86
C GLU A 179 -16.05 -11.31 5.45
N PRO A 180 -17.09 -11.54 4.63
CA PRO A 180 -17.44 -12.90 4.20
C PRO A 180 -16.40 -13.51 3.25
N ALA A 181 -15.89 -14.70 3.56
CA ALA A 181 -14.85 -15.39 2.77
C ALA A 181 -15.24 -15.69 1.31
N ALA A 182 -16.55 -15.78 1.01
CA ALA A 182 -17.04 -15.96 -0.36
C ALA A 182 -16.92 -14.70 -1.23
N MET A 183 -16.75 -13.53 -0.61
CA MET A 183 -16.67 -12.25 -1.32
C MET A 183 -15.23 -11.94 -1.69
N TRP A 184 -14.93 -11.88 -2.98
CA TRP A 184 -13.60 -11.61 -3.51
C TRP A 184 -13.64 -10.55 -4.62
N TRP A 185 -12.52 -9.84 -4.78
CA TRP A 185 -12.39 -8.72 -5.71
C TRP A 185 -11.29 -9.04 -6.73
N PRO A 186 -11.62 -9.58 -7.92
CA PRO A 186 -10.63 -10.06 -8.89
C PRO A 186 -9.59 -9.00 -9.29
N SER A 187 -10.02 -7.73 -9.39
CA SER A 187 -9.14 -6.61 -9.71
C SER A 187 -8.02 -6.39 -8.68
N ASN A 188 -8.26 -6.74 -7.41
CA ASN A 188 -7.26 -6.63 -6.35
C ASN A 188 -6.24 -7.77 -6.42
N LEU A 189 -6.60 -8.94 -6.94
CA LEU A 189 -5.66 -10.06 -7.08
C LEU A 189 -4.49 -9.73 -8.00
N VAL A 190 -4.70 -8.86 -8.99
CA VAL A 190 -3.63 -8.36 -9.87
C VAL A 190 -2.62 -7.52 -9.08
N GLN A 191 -3.07 -6.73 -8.11
CA GLN A 191 -2.16 -5.95 -7.25
C GLN A 191 -1.41 -6.87 -6.29
N VAL A 192 -2.10 -7.87 -5.73
CA VAL A 192 -1.50 -8.86 -4.81
C VAL A 192 -0.42 -9.69 -5.50
N SER A 193 -0.69 -10.20 -6.70
CA SER A 193 0.31 -10.94 -7.47
C SER A 193 1.52 -10.08 -7.81
N LEU A 194 1.31 -8.79 -8.11
CA LEU A 194 2.40 -7.85 -8.37
C LEU A 194 3.25 -7.59 -7.12
N PHE A 195 2.67 -7.45 -5.93
CA PHE A 195 3.44 -7.32 -4.68
C PHE A 195 4.38 -8.52 -4.48
N ARG A 196 3.88 -9.74 -4.71
CA ARG A 196 4.69 -10.95 -4.61
C ARG A 196 5.80 -10.98 -5.65
N TYR A 197 5.47 -10.69 -6.90
CA TYR A 197 6.46 -10.65 -7.97
C TYR A 197 7.57 -9.65 -7.67
N MET A 198 7.22 -8.43 -7.24
CA MET A 198 8.21 -7.39 -6.93
C MET A 198 9.07 -7.75 -5.72
N ALA A 199 8.51 -8.41 -4.71
CA ALA A 199 9.30 -8.90 -3.57
C ALA A 199 10.32 -9.96 -4.02
N THR A 200 9.90 -10.92 -4.84
CA THR A 200 10.73 -12.04 -5.30
C THR A 200 11.73 -11.64 -6.38
N ALA A 201 11.32 -10.94 -7.43
CA ALA A 201 12.18 -10.50 -8.52
C ALA A 201 13.35 -9.65 -8.01
N LEU A 202 13.10 -8.84 -6.98
CA LEU A 202 14.11 -8.00 -6.38
C LEU A 202 15.03 -8.76 -5.42
N ALA A 203 14.61 -9.93 -4.93
CA ALA A 203 15.50 -10.88 -4.24
C ALA A 203 16.41 -11.60 -5.23
N LEU A 204 15.89 -12.00 -6.39
CA LEU A 204 16.68 -12.62 -7.48
C LEU A 204 17.75 -11.66 -8.02
N LEU A 205 17.39 -10.41 -8.31
CA LEU A 205 18.37 -9.40 -8.73
C LEU A 205 19.48 -9.20 -7.69
N ARG A 206 19.17 -9.27 -6.39
CA ARG A 206 20.19 -9.19 -5.34
C ARG A 206 21.13 -10.40 -5.37
N VAL A 207 20.61 -11.60 -5.60
CA VAL A 207 21.40 -12.83 -5.72
C VAL A 207 22.28 -12.75 -6.98
N ASP A 208 21.73 -12.36 -8.13
CA ASP A 208 22.48 -12.24 -9.38
C ASP A 208 23.61 -11.21 -9.30
N TRP A 209 23.35 -10.04 -8.69
CA TRP A 209 24.40 -9.05 -8.42
C TRP A 209 25.47 -9.55 -7.46
N LEU A 210 25.12 -10.33 -6.44
CA LEU A 210 26.08 -10.97 -5.53
C LEU A 210 26.88 -12.06 -6.24
N MET A 211 26.25 -12.87 -7.09
CA MET A 211 26.90 -13.91 -7.88
C MET A 211 27.86 -13.31 -8.92
N LEU A 212 27.46 -12.23 -9.58
CA LEU A 212 28.32 -11.44 -10.49
C LEU A 212 29.47 -10.75 -9.74
N GLY A 213 29.20 -10.23 -8.53
CA GLY A 213 30.23 -9.62 -7.67
C GLY A 213 31.23 -10.62 -7.09
N LEU A 214 30.84 -11.89 -6.93
CA LEU A 214 31.73 -12.99 -6.53
C LEU A 214 32.57 -13.51 -7.71
N ASN A 215 32.07 -13.43 -8.94
CA ASN A 215 32.77 -13.87 -10.15
C ASN A 215 33.81 -12.85 -10.69
N HIS A 216 33.99 -11.73 -10.00
CA HIS A 216 34.93 -10.66 -10.33
C HIS A 216 35.99 -10.40 -9.25
N LYS A 217 36.17 -11.30 -8.29
CA LYS A 217 37.39 -11.29 -7.46
C LYS A 217 38.50 -12.05 -8.20
N PRO A 218 39.65 -11.39 -8.48
CA PRO A 218 40.81 -12.05 -9.10
C PRO A 218 41.41 -13.12 -8.18
#